data_AF-A0A4R4U965-F1
#
_entry.id   AF-A0A4R4U965-F1
#
_cell.length_a   1.000
_cell.length_b   1.000
_cell.length_c   1.000
_cell.angle_alpha   90.00
_cell.angle_beta   90.00
_cell.angle_gamma   90.00
#
_symmetry.space_group_name_H-M   'P 1'
#
loop_
_entity.id
_entity.type
_entity.pdbx_description
1 polymer ?
#
loop_
_entity_poly.entity_id
_entity_poly.type
_entity_poly.pdbx_seq_one_letter_code
_entity_poly.pdbx_strand_id
1 'polypeptide(L)'
;MRPVAHLADQDDAIAFAAFHTLVSPALRAVARGPLRRARHSGRACEAPVGAGWCAECEASADDLVMESFTRLRAALVGPLPTTRSGEPVREMALVCEHLMSAEAGEESTAALAVKLRDGATEGEDAWLRAARAQLVHYPLGLLEERVRRADAVRRGASARPERDLRQAAWAAPLRQDATILDLLVLAVFRARRGVPELFDVPDDLRERHDLSRAEAARRMAEALCALRKTNPAFFAANIGDAVPSGLDVTVDGPEDQLEAAASREAARATMRRLLAGGADEPVAQAGRRLAYRAVVAAVCAVGSGRRSDPLEVAEAKLGLAPRPAGRLVRRLAVLVAAAGVDWSERLTVEPPTGGSPRRAGRRPGR
;
A
#
# COMPACT_ATOMS: atom_id res chain seq x y z
N MET A 1 35.41 5.46 -29.08
CA MET A 1 35.15 4.38 -28.10
C MET A 1 35.79 4.82 -26.79
N ARG A 2 35.11 4.76 -25.64
CA ARG A 2 35.72 5.14 -24.35
C ARG A 2 36.21 3.88 -23.63
N PRO A 3 37.50 3.76 -23.33
CA PRO A 3 38.04 2.60 -22.62
C PRO A 3 37.62 2.60 -21.14
N VAL A 4 37.67 1.43 -20.50
CA VAL A 4 37.34 1.26 -19.08
C VAL A 4 38.33 2.00 -18.18
N ALA A 5 39.60 2.07 -18.56
CA ALA A 5 40.63 2.81 -17.83
C ALA A 5 40.27 4.29 -17.60
N HIS A 6 39.41 4.89 -18.46
CA HIS A 6 38.93 6.26 -18.24
C HIS A 6 38.13 6.43 -16.94
N LEU A 7 37.59 5.37 -16.32
CA LEU A 7 36.96 5.48 -15.00
C LEU A 7 37.96 5.91 -13.91
N ALA A 8 39.25 5.64 -14.11
CA ALA A 8 40.34 6.04 -13.23
C ALA A 8 41.05 7.33 -13.65
N ASP A 9 40.54 8.02 -14.67
CA ASP A 9 41.13 9.30 -15.13
C ASP A 9 41.16 10.34 -14.00
N GLN A 10 42.16 11.22 -14.01
CA GLN A 10 42.28 12.30 -13.01
C GLN A 10 41.25 13.40 -13.25
N ASP A 11 40.83 13.60 -14.50
CA ASP A 11 39.74 14.52 -14.85
C ASP A 11 38.38 13.87 -14.57
N ASP A 12 37.69 14.40 -13.56
CA ASP A 12 36.36 13.93 -13.17
C ASP A 12 35.32 14.05 -14.29
N ALA A 13 35.48 14.96 -15.26
CA ALA A 13 34.57 15.04 -16.41
C ALA A 13 34.72 13.81 -17.34
N ILE A 14 35.96 13.35 -17.54
CA ILE A 14 36.26 12.13 -18.30
C ILE A 14 35.79 10.90 -17.52
N ALA A 15 36.19 10.82 -16.24
CA ALA A 15 35.87 9.70 -15.37
C ALA A 15 34.38 9.53 -15.15
N PHE A 16 33.65 10.61 -14.87
CA PHE A 16 32.21 10.55 -14.69
C PHE A 16 31.49 10.14 -15.97
N ALA A 17 31.90 10.65 -17.13
CA ALA A 17 31.24 10.32 -18.38
C ALA A 17 31.47 8.84 -18.77
N ALA A 18 32.62 8.26 -18.43
CA ALA A 18 32.89 6.83 -18.58
C ALA A 18 32.09 5.99 -17.55
N PHE A 19 32.10 6.41 -16.28
CA PHE A 19 31.34 5.78 -15.20
C PHE A 19 29.83 5.76 -15.48
N HIS A 20 29.27 6.90 -15.89
CA HIS A 20 27.86 7.02 -16.23
C HIS A 20 27.49 6.09 -17.38
N THR A 21 28.36 5.96 -18.40
CA THR A 21 28.15 5.02 -19.52
C THR A 21 28.13 3.56 -19.04
N LEU A 22 29.04 3.19 -18.14
CA LEU A 22 29.18 1.82 -17.65
C LEU A 22 28.08 1.43 -16.64
N VAL A 23 27.88 2.24 -15.60
CA VAL A 23 27.15 1.87 -14.37
C VAL A 23 25.68 2.32 -14.40
N SER A 24 25.40 3.52 -14.93
CA SER A 24 24.05 4.12 -14.90
C SER A 24 22.95 3.19 -15.47
N PRO A 25 23.15 2.49 -16.62
CA PRO A 25 22.13 1.60 -17.16
C PRO A 25 21.75 0.44 -16.21
N ALA A 26 22.75 -0.20 -15.61
CA ALA A 26 22.55 -1.32 -14.69
C ALA A 26 21.95 -0.85 -13.36
N LEU A 27 22.50 0.23 -12.79
CA LEU A 27 21.99 0.82 -11.55
C LEU A 27 20.54 1.24 -11.69
N ARG A 28 20.19 1.98 -12.74
CA ARG A 28 18.81 2.39 -13.01
C ARG A 28 17.91 1.15 -13.15
N ALA A 29 18.31 0.14 -13.92
CA ALA A 29 17.51 -1.08 -14.07
C ALA A 29 17.16 -1.74 -12.73
N VAL A 30 18.14 -1.89 -11.83
CA VAL A 30 17.94 -2.54 -10.51
C VAL A 30 17.21 -1.62 -9.52
N ALA A 31 17.48 -0.31 -9.54
CA ALA A 31 16.85 0.67 -8.65
C ALA A 31 15.33 0.83 -8.90
N ARG A 32 14.84 0.48 -10.10
CA ARG A 32 13.45 0.63 -10.49
C ARG A 32 12.48 -0.08 -9.54
N GLY A 33 12.78 -1.31 -9.14
CA GLY A 33 11.93 -2.10 -8.24
C GLY A 33 11.75 -1.45 -6.86
N PRO A 34 12.85 -1.18 -6.11
CA PRO A 34 12.80 -0.49 -4.83
C PRO A 34 12.12 0.88 -4.90
N LEU A 35 12.44 1.73 -5.89
CA LEU A 35 11.81 3.05 -6.04
C LEU A 35 10.30 2.94 -6.29
N ARG A 36 9.89 1.97 -7.11
CA ARG A 36 8.47 1.69 -7.38
C ARG A 36 7.71 1.31 -6.12
N ARG A 37 8.31 0.48 -5.25
CA ARG A 37 7.71 0.11 -3.96
C ARG A 37 7.74 1.26 -2.96
N ALA A 38 8.79 2.08 -2.97
CA ALA A 38 8.93 3.21 -2.06
C ALA A 38 7.89 4.31 -2.33
N ARG A 39 7.76 4.74 -3.60
CA ARG A 39 6.98 5.92 -3.98
C ARG A 39 5.62 5.66 -4.59
N HIS A 40 5.43 4.49 -5.20
CA HIS A 40 4.22 4.19 -5.97
C HIS A 40 3.44 3.03 -5.38
N SER A 41 3.79 2.57 -4.18
CA SER A 41 3.17 1.40 -3.52
C SER A 41 3.18 0.17 -4.44
N GLY A 42 4.24 0.02 -5.24
CA GLY A 42 4.37 -1.09 -6.17
C GLY A 42 3.59 -0.94 -7.48
N ARG A 43 2.89 0.18 -7.73
CA ARG A 43 2.30 0.52 -9.04
C ARG A 43 3.36 0.99 -10.03
N ALA A 44 3.09 0.93 -11.33
CA ALA A 44 4.02 1.43 -12.33
C ALA A 44 4.34 2.92 -12.10
N CYS A 45 5.60 3.30 -12.36
CA CYS A 45 6.00 4.70 -12.34
C CYS A 45 5.50 5.35 -13.64
N GLU A 46 4.70 6.41 -13.53
CA GLU A 46 4.18 7.15 -14.69
C GLU A 46 5.10 8.32 -14.98
N ALA A 47 5.86 8.22 -16.07
CA ALA A 47 6.58 9.36 -16.60
C ALA A 47 5.61 10.28 -17.37
N PRO A 48 5.86 11.60 -17.42
CA PRO A 48 5.09 12.51 -18.27
C PRO A 48 5.06 12.08 -19.75
N VAL A 49 6.09 11.33 -20.20
CA VAL A 49 6.17 10.77 -21.55
C VAL A 49 6.81 9.37 -21.51
N GLY A 50 6.14 8.38 -22.12
CA GLY A 50 6.68 7.04 -22.38
C GLY A 50 6.86 6.13 -21.15
N ALA A 51 7.67 5.07 -21.30
CA ALA A 51 8.00 4.11 -20.24
C ALA A 51 9.14 4.59 -19.32
N GLY A 52 9.23 5.91 -19.10
CA GLY A 52 10.28 6.55 -18.32
C GLY A 52 10.09 6.43 -16.81
N TRP A 53 10.84 7.22 -16.06
CA TRP A 53 10.62 7.44 -14.63
C TRP A 53 9.93 8.80 -14.43
N CYS A 54 9.22 8.97 -13.31
CA CYS A 54 8.77 10.29 -12.88
C CYS A 54 9.99 11.12 -12.43
N ALA A 55 9.83 12.44 -12.40
CA ALA A 55 10.92 13.37 -12.06
C ALA A 55 11.60 13.05 -10.72
N GLU A 56 10.83 12.65 -9.70
CA GLU A 56 11.41 12.29 -8.42
C GLU A 56 12.25 11.01 -8.51
N CYS A 57 11.74 9.99 -9.20
CA CYS A 57 12.48 8.74 -9.38
C CYS A 57 13.77 9.00 -10.17
N GLU A 58 13.71 9.83 -11.24
CA GLU A 58 14.91 10.24 -11.99
C GLU A 58 15.95 10.88 -11.06
N ALA A 59 15.55 11.89 -10.28
CA ALA A 59 16.44 12.54 -9.33
C ALA A 59 17.07 11.54 -8.34
N SER A 60 16.30 10.57 -7.83
CA SER A 60 16.84 9.54 -6.95
C SER A 60 17.76 8.54 -7.64
N ALA A 61 17.60 8.28 -8.94
CA ALA A 61 18.59 7.53 -9.71
C ALA A 61 19.90 8.32 -9.85
N ASP A 62 19.79 9.59 -10.18
CA ASP A 62 20.96 10.45 -10.38
C ASP A 62 21.76 10.60 -9.08
N ASP A 63 21.07 10.76 -7.94
CA ASP A 63 21.70 10.75 -6.62
C ASP A 63 22.47 9.45 -6.36
N LEU A 64 21.92 8.29 -6.74
CA LEU A 64 22.57 6.99 -6.56
C LEU A 64 23.79 6.82 -7.48
N VAL A 65 23.70 7.30 -8.72
CA VAL A 65 24.82 7.29 -9.67
C VAL A 65 25.95 8.16 -9.13
N MET A 66 25.62 9.37 -8.64
CA MET A 66 26.60 10.27 -8.02
C MET A 66 27.22 9.68 -6.75
N GLU A 67 26.40 9.10 -5.84
CA GLU A 67 26.89 8.43 -4.62
C GLU A 67 27.89 7.32 -4.96
N SER A 68 27.56 6.50 -5.96
CA SER A 68 28.42 5.39 -6.41
C SER A 68 29.69 5.87 -7.08
N PHE A 69 29.62 6.95 -7.88
CA PHE A 69 30.78 7.59 -8.49
C PHE A 69 31.72 8.15 -7.43
N THR A 70 31.21 8.97 -6.49
CA THR A 70 32.01 9.55 -5.39
C THR A 70 32.68 8.45 -4.57
N ARG A 71 31.99 7.34 -4.31
CA ARG A 71 32.56 6.19 -3.60
C ARG A 71 33.72 5.54 -4.37
N LEU A 72 33.59 5.36 -5.69
CA LEU A 72 34.67 4.84 -6.53
C LEU A 72 35.87 5.80 -6.55
N ARG A 73 35.64 7.11 -6.72
CA ARG A 73 36.71 8.11 -6.71
C ARG A 73 37.48 8.13 -5.39
N ALA A 74 36.77 8.08 -4.27
CA ALA A 74 37.38 7.98 -2.95
C ALA A 74 38.25 6.71 -2.81
N ALA A 75 37.81 5.58 -3.37
CA ALA A 75 38.55 4.31 -3.33
C ALA A 75 39.76 4.26 -4.29
N LEU A 76 39.75 5.03 -5.39
CA LEU A 76 40.86 5.10 -6.33
C LEU A 76 42.01 5.98 -5.83
N VAL A 77 41.68 7.05 -5.09
CA VAL A 77 42.67 8.04 -4.62
C VAL A 77 43.07 7.83 -3.16
N GLY A 78 42.18 7.22 -2.37
CA GLY A 78 42.30 7.12 -0.92
C GLY A 78 42.25 5.68 -0.39
N PRO A 79 42.03 5.52 0.93
CA PRO A 79 41.90 4.18 1.51
C PRO A 79 40.64 3.48 0.99
N LEU A 80 40.77 2.19 0.73
CA LEU A 80 39.63 1.35 0.37
C LEU A 80 38.57 1.34 1.48
N PRO A 81 37.27 1.28 1.14
CA PRO A 81 36.22 1.12 2.14
C PRO A 81 36.46 -0.17 2.93
N THR A 82 36.16 -0.14 4.22
CA THR A 82 36.32 -1.28 5.12
C THR A 82 35.00 -1.91 5.52
N THR A 83 35.07 -3.20 5.85
CA THR A 83 33.97 -3.98 6.41
C THR A 83 33.80 -3.65 7.91
N ARG A 84 32.79 -4.24 8.56
CA ARG A 84 32.57 -4.08 10.00
C ARG A 84 33.72 -4.63 10.86
N SER A 85 34.49 -5.59 10.35
CA SER A 85 35.70 -6.12 11.00
C SER A 85 36.94 -5.27 10.75
N GLY A 86 36.83 -4.18 9.99
CA GLY A 86 37.95 -3.29 9.65
C GLY A 86 38.77 -3.75 8.44
N GLU A 87 38.44 -4.89 7.83
CA GLU A 87 39.13 -5.40 6.65
C GLU A 87 38.72 -4.62 5.39
N PRO A 88 39.62 -4.41 4.41
CA PRO A 88 39.26 -3.81 3.13
C PRO A 88 38.18 -4.61 2.39
N VAL A 89 37.24 -3.91 1.75
CA VAL A 89 36.22 -4.55 0.90
C VAL A 89 36.88 -5.10 -0.35
N ARG A 90 37.03 -6.44 -0.40
CA ARG A 90 37.72 -7.17 -1.48
C ARG A 90 37.22 -6.81 -2.87
N GLU A 91 35.91 -6.67 -3.05
CA GLU A 91 35.35 -6.33 -4.36
C GLU A 91 35.77 -4.93 -4.82
N MET A 92 35.84 -3.96 -3.91
CA MET A 92 36.31 -2.62 -4.29
C MET A 92 37.80 -2.64 -4.65
N ALA A 93 38.60 -3.45 -3.95
CA ALA A 93 40.01 -3.65 -4.29
C ALA A 93 40.18 -4.20 -5.72
N LEU A 94 39.42 -5.25 -6.07
CA LEU A 94 39.44 -5.86 -7.41
C LEU A 94 39.01 -4.87 -8.52
N VAL A 95 38.03 -4.01 -8.23
CA VAL A 95 37.62 -2.96 -9.18
C VAL A 95 38.76 -1.97 -9.37
N CYS A 96 39.33 -1.42 -8.31
CA CYS A 96 40.43 -0.46 -8.41
C CYS A 96 41.66 -1.04 -9.11
N GLU A 97 42.03 -2.28 -8.79
CA GLU A 97 43.14 -3.00 -9.42
C GLU A 97 42.93 -3.13 -10.94
N HIS A 98 41.75 -3.58 -11.37
CA HIS A 98 41.44 -3.72 -12.79
C HIS A 98 41.42 -2.37 -13.51
N LEU A 99 40.82 -1.34 -12.94
CA LEU A 99 40.74 -0.02 -13.57
C LEU A 99 42.11 0.62 -13.82
N MET A 100 43.13 0.21 -13.06
CA MET A 100 44.52 0.67 -13.19
C MET A 100 45.40 -0.28 -14.04
N SER A 101 44.84 -1.38 -14.53
CA SER A 101 45.54 -2.37 -15.35
C SER A 101 45.70 -1.92 -16.80
N ALA A 102 46.59 -2.58 -17.55
CA ALA A 102 46.77 -2.32 -18.98
C ALA A 102 45.53 -2.79 -19.78
N GLU A 103 44.95 -3.91 -19.37
CA GLU A 103 43.78 -4.54 -19.97
C GLU A 103 42.57 -3.59 -20.01
N ALA A 104 42.35 -2.80 -18.95
CA ALA A 104 41.28 -1.81 -18.92
C ALA A 104 41.40 -0.72 -20.01
N GLY A 105 42.59 -0.50 -20.55
CA GLY A 105 42.83 0.42 -21.66
C GLY A 105 42.27 -0.08 -23.00
N GLU A 106 42.09 -1.39 -23.15
CA GLU A 106 41.63 -2.04 -24.39
C GLU A 106 40.12 -2.35 -24.36
N GLU A 107 39.52 -2.39 -23.17
CA GLU A 107 38.13 -2.76 -22.96
C GLU A 107 37.15 -1.60 -23.24
N SER A 108 36.04 -1.89 -23.94
CA SER A 108 35.00 -0.90 -24.23
C SER A 108 33.99 -0.75 -23.09
N THR A 109 33.87 0.47 -22.52
CA THR A 109 32.84 0.80 -21.51
C THR A 109 31.42 0.47 -21.97
N ALA A 110 31.08 0.78 -23.23
CA ALA A 110 29.74 0.54 -23.76
C ALA A 110 29.42 -0.96 -23.89
N ALA A 111 30.40 -1.78 -24.30
CA ALA A 111 30.22 -3.23 -24.40
C ALA A 111 30.03 -3.87 -23.02
N LEU A 112 30.81 -3.41 -22.02
CA LEU A 112 30.72 -3.92 -20.65
C LEU A 112 29.48 -3.40 -19.92
N ALA A 113 28.94 -2.23 -20.27
CA ALA A 113 27.69 -1.73 -19.73
C ALA A 113 26.52 -2.69 -20.01
N VAL A 114 26.50 -3.31 -21.20
CA VAL A 114 25.52 -4.32 -21.56
C VAL A 114 25.65 -5.55 -20.65
N LYS A 115 26.88 -6.07 -20.49
CA LYS A 115 27.14 -7.22 -19.58
C LYS A 115 26.78 -6.90 -18.12
N LEU A 116 27.09 -5.70 -17.65
CA LEU A 116 26.79 -5.27 -16.28
C LEU A 116 25.28 -5.24 -16.03
N ARG A 117 24.50 -4.76 -17.02
CA ARG A 117 23.04 -4.66 -16.98
C ARG A 117 22.34 -6.02 -17.07
N ASP A 118 22.79 -6.89 -17.97
CA ASP A 118 22.07 -8.13 -18.30
C ASP A 118 22.24 -9.24 -17.24
N GLY A 119 23.08 -9.00 -16.22
CA GLY A 119 23.24 -9.88 -15.06
C GLY A 119 24.47 -10.79 -15.15
N ALA A 120 24.76 -11.51 -14.06
CA ALA A 120 25.92 -12.40 -14.01
C ALA A 120 25.74 -13.58 -14.95
N THR A 121 26.71 -13.82 -15.82
CA THR A 121 26.78 -14.99 -16.70
C THR A 121 27.85 -15.97 -16.22
N GLU A 122 27.71 -17.25 -16.58
CA GLU A 122 28.78 -18.23 -16.37
C GLU A 122 30.05 -17.77 -17.10
N GLY A 123 31.19 -17.82 -16.41
CA GLY A 123 32.47 -17.32 -16.94
C GLY A 123 32.66 -15.79 -16.88
N GLU A 124 31.80 -15.04 -16.19
CA GLU A 124 31.99 -13.59 -16.01
C GLU A 124 33.30 -13.25 -15.28
N ASP A 125 34.01 -12.24 -15.81
CA ASP A 125 35.23 -11.67 -15.23
C ASP A 125 35.03 -11.23 -13.77
N ALA A 126 35.99 -11.58 -12.90
CA ALA A 126 35.87 -11.35 -11.47
C ALA A 126 35.70 -9.87 -11.11
N TRP A 127 36.38 -8.97 -11.81
CA TRP A 127 36.28 -7.52 -11.58
C TRP A 127 34.89 -6.98 -11.96
N LEU A 128 34.25 -7.52 -13.01
CA LEU A 128 32.93 -7.07 -13.46
C LEU A 128 31.85 -7.49 -12.46
N ARG A 129 31.98 -8.70 -11.91
CA ARG A 129 31.15 -9.17 -10.79
C ARG A 129 31.31 -8.28 -9.56
N ALA A 130 32.55 -7.91 -9.24
CA ALA A 130 32.88 -7.02 -8.15
C ALA A 130 32.30 -5.60 -8.36
N ALA A 131 32.38 -5.08 -9.59
CA ALA A 131 31.77 -3.81 -9.99
C ALA A 131 30.25 -3.85 -9.83
N ARG A 132 29.59 -4.94 -10.25
CA ARG A 132 28.15 -5.10 -10.05
C ARG A 132 27.79 -5.10 -8.56
N ALA A 133 28.56 -5.80 -7.73
CA ALA A 133 28.31 -5.84 -6.30
C ALA A 133 28.44 -4.44 -5.66
N GLN A 134 29.54 -3.72 -5.94
CA GLN A 134 29.89 -2.49 -5.21
C GLN A 134 29.34 -1.21 -5.80
N LEU A 135 29.20 -1.13 -7.13
CA LEU A 135 28.79 0.10 -7.83
C LEU A 135 27.31 0.07 -8.24
N VAL A 136 26.70 -1.13 -8.33
CA VAL A 136 25.28 -1.28 -8.70
C VAL A 136 24.43 -1.70 -7.51
N HIS A 137 24.74 -2.81 -6.84
CA HIS A 137 23.84 -3.35 -5.80
C HIS A 137 24.02 -2.75 -4.42
N TYR A 138 25.26 -2.50 -3.98
CA TYR A 138 25.54 -1.91 -2.68
C TYR A 138 24.74 -0.63 -2.38
N PRO A 139 24.68 0.40 -3.27
CA PRO A 139 23.92 1.62 -2.99
C PRO A 139 22.40 1.38 -2.87
N LEU A 140 21.90 0.22 -3.30
CA LEU A 140 20.47 -0.11 -3.31
C LEU A 140 20.00 -0.86 -2.07
N GLY A 141 20.92 -1.36 -1.22
CA GLY A 141 20.61 -2.29 -0.13
C GLY A 141 19.55 -1.79 0.86
N LEU A 142 19.45 -0.47 1.07
CA LEU A 142 18.45 0.18 1.94
C LEU A 142 17.69 1.29 1.22
N LEU A 143 17.63 1.25 -0.12
CA LEU A 143 17.08 2.33 -0.92
C LEU A 143 15.60 2.57 -0.60
N GLU A 144 14.81 1.51 -0.47
CA GLU A 144 13.38 1.61 -0.21
C GLU A 144 13.09 2.30 1.14
N GLU A 145 13.78 1.90 2.20
CA GLU A 145 13.66 2.50 3.53
C GLU A 145 14.18 3.95 3.55
N ARG A 146 15.32 4.22 2.88
CA ARG A 146 15.93 5.54 2.80
C ARG A 146 15.01 6.53 2.10
N VAL A 147 14.45 6.15 0.95
CA VAL A 147 13.53 6.99 0.16
C VAL A 147 12.24 7.23 0.92
N ARG A 148 11.61 6.19 1.49
CA ARG A 148 10.40 6.38 2.31
C ARG A 148 10.62 7.31 3.49
N ARG A 149 11.80 7.23 4.14
CA ARG A 149 12.15 8.14 5.24
C ARG A 149 12.32 9.57 4.74
N ALA A 150 13.04 9.77 3.64
CA ALA A 150 13.24 11.10 3.06
C ALA A 150 11.92 11.74 2.64
N ASP A 151 11.05 10.98 1.97
CA ASP A 151 9.73 11.44 1.52
C ASP A 151 8.81 11.73 2.71
N ALA A 152 8.85 10.90 3.77
CA ALA A 152 8.14 11.16 5.02
C ALA A 152 8.60 12.48 5.67
N VAL A 153 9.91 12.74 5.76
CA VAL A 153 10.43 14.00 6.31
C VAL A 153 10.00 15.18 5.45
N ARG A 154 10.05 15.06 4.12
CA ARG A 154 9.66 16.11 3.17
C ARG A 154 8.21 16.56 3.35
N ARG A 155 7.31 15.63 3.70
CA ARG A 155 5.90 15.93 4.02
C ARG A 155 5.65 16.31 5.49
N GLY A 156 6.70 16.55 6.28
CA GLY A 156 6.59 16.94 7.69
C GLY A 156 6.32 15.78 8.67
N ALA A 157 6.41 14.52 8.20
CA ALA A 157 6.27 13.35 9.06
C ALA A 157 7.59 12.99 9.74
N SER A 158 7.49 12.18 10.82
CA SER A 158 8.68 11.80 11.60
C SER A 158 9.70 10.99 10.78
N ALA A 159 10.99 11.20 10.99
CA ALA A 159 12.00 10.31 10.41
C ALA A 159 12.03 8.92 11.10
N ARG A 160 11.65 8.85 12.38
CA ARG A 160 11.78 7.68 13.26
C ARG A 160 10.53 7.53 14.14
N PRO A 161 9.38 7.13 13.57
CA PRO A 161 8.09 7.18 14.26
C PRO A 161 8.04 6.27 15.49
N GLU A 162 8.64 5.08 15.39
CA GLU A 162 8.73 4.13 16.51
C GLU A 162 9.51 4.73 17.69
N ARG A 163 10.66 5.38 17.41
CA ARG A 163 11.43 6.07 18.44
C ARG A 163 10.60 7.17 19.08
N ASP A 164 9.92 7.98 18.28
CA ASP A 164 9.13 9.10 18.80
C ASP A 164 7.96 8.61 19.65
N LEU A 165 7.24 7.56 19.24
CA LEU A 165 6.20 6.93 20.05
C LEU A 165 6.77 6.35 21.37
N ARG A 166 7.94 5.72 21.31
CA ARG A 166 8.59 5.09 22.49
C ARG A 166 9.27 6.08 23.44
N GLN A 167 9.73 7.24 22.98
CA GLN A 167 10.63 8.09 23.75
C GLN A 167 10.17 9.54 23.89
N ALA A 168 9.36 10.08 22.97
CA ALA A 168 9.00 11.49 23.03
C ALA A 168 8.13 11.80 24.26
N ALA A 169 8.30 12.99 24.85
CA ALA A 169 7.55 13.39 26.03
C ALA A 169 6.03 13.37 25.79
N TRP A 170 5.58 13.87 24.63
CA TRP A 170 4.17 13.90 24.26
C TRP A 170 3.53 12.50 24.18
N ALA A 171 4.30 11.45 23.87
CA ALA A 171 3.78 10.11 23.71
C ALA A 171 3.65 9.36 25.05
N ALA A 172 3.99 9.97 26.19
CA ALA A 172 3.91 9.34 27.51
C ALA A 172 2.54 8.70 27.83
N PRO A 173 1.39 9.32 27.52
CA PRO A 173 0.08 8.69 27.77
C PRO A 173 -0.15 7.42 26.94
N LEU A 174 0.38 7.37 25.71
CA LEU A 174 0.22 6.23 24.80
C LEU A 174 1.06 5.01 25.22
N ARG A 175 2.10 5.22 26.02
CA ARG A 175 2.99 4.15 26.52
C ARG A 175 2.46 3.40 27.72
N GLN A 176 1.33 3.83 28.29
CA GLN A 176 0.72 3.18 29.44
C GLN A 176 0.12 1.81 29.08
N ASP A 177 -0.22 1.60 27.81
CA ASP A 177 -0.68 0.31 27.28
C ASP A 177 0.26 -0.15 26.15
N ALA A 178 0.99 -1.24 26.40
CA ALA A 178 1.93 -1.82 25.45
C ALA A 178 1.23 -2.29 24.16
N THR A 179 -0.03 -2.73 24.25
CA THR A 179 -0.86 -3.13 23.12
C THR A 179 -1.11 -1.94 22.20
N ILE A 180 -1.53 -0.80 22.77
CA ILE A 180 -1.78 0.43 22.01
C ILE A 180 -0.50 0.89 21.32
N LEU A 181 0.63 0.88 22.02
CA LEU A 181 1.91 1.31 21.46
C LEU A 181 2.31 0.45 20.25
N ASP A 182 2.23 -0.87 20.35
CA ASP A 182 2.58 -1.77 19.25
C ASP A 182 1.61 -1.62 18.05
N LEU A 183 0.31 -1.47 18.32
CA LEU A 183 -0.69 -1.21 17.27
C LEU A 183 -0.43 0.13 16.55
N LEU A 184 -0.06 1.19 17.28
CA LEU A 184 0.30 2.48 16.68
C LEU A 184 1.56 2.38 15.83
N VAL A 185 2.56 1.64 16.28
CA VAL A 185 3.79 1.38 15.51
C VAL A 185 3.43 0.67 14.20
N LEU A 186 2.62 -0.39 14.26
CA LEU A 186 2.12 -1.10 13.08
C LEU A 186 1.38 -0.16 12.11
N ALA A 187 0.43 0.64 12.63
CA ALA A 187 -0.40 1.53 11.83
C ALA A 187 0.45 2.57 11.08
N VAL A 188 1.41 3.21 11.76
CA VAL A 188 2.30 4.18 11.11
C VAL A 188 3.16 3.53 10.03
N PHE A 189 3.67 2.32 10.27
CA PHE A 189 4.45 1.61 9.24
C PHE A 189 3.60 1.19 8.04
N ARG A 190 2.36 0.75 8.25
CA ARG A 190 1.43 0.43 7.15
C ARG A 190 1.06 1.66 6.34
N ALA A 191 0.70 2.76 7.01
CA ALA A 191 0.41 4.04 6.37
C ALA A 191 1.59 4.51 5.50
N ARG A 192 2.83 4.41 6.01
CA ARG A 192 4.06 4.74 5.24
C ARG A 192 4.31 3.85 4.04
N ARG A 193 3.87 2.59 4.11
CA ARG A 193 3.99 1.63 3.01
C ARG A 193 2.83 1.74 2.02
N GLY A 194 1.86 2.62 2.29
CA GLY A 194 0.63 2.73 1.50
C GLY A 194 -0.21 1.46 1.56
N VAL A 195 -0.15 0.72 2.66
CA VAL A 195 -0.99 -0.46 2.90
C VAL A 195 -2.34 0.03 3.41
N PRO A 196 -3.44 -0.17 2.66
CA PRO A 196 -4.74 0.40 2.99
C PRO A 196 -5.43 -0.30 4.18
N GLU A 197 -5.07 -1.53 4.51
CA GLU A 197 -5.69 -2.31 5.59
C GLU A 197 -5.08 -1.98 6.96
N LEU A 198 -5.34 -0.78 7.50
CA LEU A 198 -4.82 -0.41 8.84
C LEU A 198 -5.36 -1.28 9.98
N PHE A 199 -6.60 -1.77 9.85
CA PHE A 199 -7.31 -2.53 10.91
C PHE A 199 -7.05 -4.04 10.88
N ASP A 200 -6.37 -4.56 9.85
CA ASP A 200 -6.10 -6.00 9.71
C ASP A 200 -4.88 -6.44 10.51
N VAL A 201 -4.99 -6.54 11.84
CA VAL A 201 -3.83 -6.81 12.70
C VAL A 201 -3.24 -8.21 12.45
N PRO A 202 -1.92 -8.34 12.15
CA PRO A 202 -1.26 -9.62 11.92
C PRO A 202 -1.40 -10.60 13.08
N ASP A 203 -1.49 -11.89 12.77
CA ASP A 203 -1.74 -12.97 13.74
C ASP A 203 -0.67 -13.01 14.84
N ASP A 204 0.61 -12.80 14.50
CA ASP A 204 1.71 -12.77 15.48
C ASP A 204 1.57 -11.64 16.52
N LEU A 205 1.07 -10.47 16.10
CA LEU A 205 0.85 -9.36 17.01
C LEU A 205 -0.42 -9.56 17.84
N ARG A 206 -1.47 -10.17 17.26
CA ARG A 206 -2.70 -10.52 18.00
C ARG A 206 -2.43 -11.56 19.08
N GLU A 207 -1.70 -12.62 18.74
CA GLU A 207 -1.36 -13.70 19.67
C GLU A 207 -0.47 -13.21 20.81
N ARG A 208 0.48 -12.31 20.54
CA ARG A 208 1.34 -11.70 21.57
C ARG A 208 0.54 -10.97 22.66
N HIS A 209 -0.59 -10.37 22.28
CA HIS A 209 -1.43 -9.56 23.17
C HIS A 209 -2.76 -10.25 23.53
N ASP A 210 -2.91 -11.54 23.22
CA ASP A 210 -4.11 -12.36 23.46
C ASP A 210 -5.41 -11.72 22.90
N LEU A 211 -5.35 -11.20 21.67
CA LEU A 211 -6.47 -10.51 21.04
C LEU A 211 -7.18 -11.37 19.99
N SER A 212 -8.50 -11.42 20.07
CA SER A 212 -9.32 -11.83 18.92
C SER A 212 -9.17 -10.84 17.77
N ARG A 213 -9.55 -11.24 16.54
CA ARG A 213 -9.53 -10.32 15.38
C ARG A 213 -10.41 -9.08 15.59
N ALA A 214 -11.60 -9.28 16.14
CA ALA A 214 -12.54 -8.19 16.44
C ALA A 214 -11.97 -7.25 17.51
N GLU A 215 -11.36 -7.82 18.56
CA GLU A 215 -10.73 -7.03 19.61
C GLU A 215 -9.55 -6.21 19.07
N ALA A 216 -8.69 -6.82 18.25
CA ALA A 216 -7.54 -6.14 17.67
C ALA A 216 -7.94 -4.96 16.79
N ALA A 217 -9.02 -5.10 15.99
CA ALA A 217 -9.56 -4.00 15.19
C ALA A 217 -10.12 -2.87 16.07
N ARG A 218 -10.84 -3.20 17.15
CA ARG A 218 -11.35 -2.22 18.13
C ARG A 218 -10.22 -1.48 18.83
N ARG A 219 -9.22 -2.22 19.34
CA ARG A 219 -8.02 -1.65 19.98
C ARG A 219 -7.21 -0.79 19.02
N MET A 220 -7.15 -1.14 17.74
CA MET A 220 -6.54 -0.30 16.70
C MET A 220 -7.28 1.03 16.55
N ALA A 221 -8.62 1.01 16.56
CA ALA A 221 -9.41 2.24 16.54
C ALA A 221 -9.12 3.10 17.79
N GLU A 222 -9.19 2.52 18.98
CA GLU A 222 -8.89 3.23 20.24
C GLU A 222 -7.48 3.84 20.24
N ALA A 223 -6.49 3.08 19.76
CA ALA A 223 -5.12 3.53 19.60
C ALA A 223 -5.03 4.77 18.68
N LEU A 224 -5.66 4.72 17.50
CA LEU A 224 -5.69 5.83 16.55
C LEU A 224 -6.42 7.07 17.12
N CYS A 225 -7.53 6.87 17.85
CA CYS A 225 -8.21 7.93 18.60
C CYS A 225 -7.26 8.59 19.60
N ALA A 226 -6.58 7.78 20.40
CA ALA A 226 -5.68 8.25 21.44
C ALA A 226 -4.54 9.04 20.83
N LEU A 227 -3.91 8.55 19.75
CA LEU A 227 -2.86 9.28 19.04
C LEU A 227 -3.37 10.61 18.47
N ARG A 228 -4.55 10.64 17.84
CA ARG A 228 -5.16 11.87 17.30
C ARG A 228 -5.37 12.91 18.40
N LYS A 229 -5.82 12.48 19.58
CA LYS A 229 -6.03 13.35 20.76
C LYS A 229 -4.70 13.84 21.36
N THR A 230 -3.71 12.96 21.51
CA THR A 230 -2.44 13.27 22.15
C THR A 230 -1.52 14.13 21.28
N ASN A 231 -1.44 13.84 19.98
CA ASN A 231 -0.62 14.61 19.04
C ASN A 231 -1.26 14.63 17.64
N PRO A 232 -2.19 15.57 17.38
CA PRO A 232 -2.90 15.65 16.11
C PRO A 232 -1.98 15.93 14.93
N ALA A 233 -0.90 16.70 15.13
CA ALA A 233 0.08 16.98 14.08
C ALA A 233 0.85 15.72 13.66
N PHE A 234 1.29 14.90 14.62
CA PHE A 234 1.93 13.62 14.33
C PHE A 234 0.96 12.67 13.63
N PHE A 235 -0.29 12.60 14.08
CA PHE A 235 -1.33 11.80 13.46
C PHE A 235 -1.55 12.21 11.99
N ALA A 236 -1.80 13.50 11.74
CA ALA A 236 -2.02 14.03 10.40
C ALA A 236 -0.83 13.75 9.47
N ALA A 237 0.40 14.00 9.93
CA ALA A 237 1.59 13.83 9.10
C ALA A 237 1.94 12.35 8.82
N ASN A 238 1.59 11.41 9.70
CA ASN A 238 1.99 9.99 9.56
C ASN A 238 0.87 9.08 9.05
N ILE A 239 -0.38 9.37 9.40
CA ILE A 239 -1.53 8.46 9.23
C ILE A 239 -2.70 9.12 8.49
N GLY A 240 -2.80 10.46 8.49
CA GLY A 240 -3.98 11.22 8.03
C GLY A 240 -4.56 10.75 6.69
N ASP A 241 -3.73 10.57 5.67
CA ASP A 241 -4.17 10.17 4.32
C ASP A 241 -4.52 8.68 4.18
N ALA A 242 -4.13 7.85 5.15
CA ALA A 242 -4.30 6.40 5.12
C ALA A 242 -5.60 5.93 5.81
N VAL A 243 -6.26 6.82 6.56
CA VAL A 243 -7.56 6.53 7.16
C VAL A 243 -8.64 6.94 6.16
N PRO A 244 -9.50 6.02 5.68
CA PRO A 244 -10.58 6.37 4.78
C PRO A 244 -11.45 7.48 5.36
N SER A 245 -11.71 8.53 4.58
CA SER A 245 -12.68 9.58 4.93
C SER A 245 -14.05 8.91 5.12
N GLY A 246 -14.48 8.76 6.38
CA GLY A 246 -15.68 8.02 6.76
C GLY A 246 -15.46 6.97 7.85
N LEU A 247 -14.21 6.63 8.18
CA LEU A 247 -13.85 6.04 9.47
C LEU A 247 -13.47 7.18 10.40
N ASP A 248 -14.48 7.92 10.87
CA ASP A 248 -14.27 8.74 12.05
C ASP A 248 -14.02 7.77 13.20
N VAL A 249 -12.76 7.68 13.57
CA VAL A 249 -12.34 6.95 14.75
C VAL A 249 -12.79 7.82 15.93
N THR A 250 -14.05 7.69 16.31
CA THR A 250 -14.63 8.30 17.49
C THR A 250 -15.21 7.20 18.38
N VAL A 251 -14.72 7.16 19.61
CA VAL A 251 -15.35 6.43 20.71
C VAL A 251 -16.61 7.21 21.07
N ASP A 252 -17.76 6.62 20.69
CA ASP A 252 -19.15 6.95 21.05
C ASP A 252 -19.40 8.33 21.71
N GLY A 253 -19.58 9.37 20.89
CA GLY A 253 -20.24 10.61 21.30
C GLY A 253 -21.75 10.62 20.98
N PRO A 254 -22.59 11.38 21.71
CA PRO A 254 -24.03 11.47 21.46
C PRO A 254 -24.39 12.08 20.09
N GLU A 255 -23.51 12.88 19.48
CA GLU A 255 -23.68 13.40 18.11
C GLU A 255 -23.46 12.30 17.04
N ASP A 256 -22.56 11.34 17.30
CA ASP A 256 -22.32 10.19 16.42
C ASP A 256 -23.48 9.19 16.43
N GLN A 257 -24.26 9.11 17.51
CA GLN A 257 -25.48 8.29 17.55
C GLN A 257 -26.56 8.85 16.61
N LEU A 258 -26.60 10.17 16.42
CA LEU A 258 -27.51 10.85 15.50
C LEU A 258 -27.06 10.67 14.05
N GLU A 259 -25.77 10.76 13.76
CA GLU A 259 -25.22 10.50 12.42
C GLU A 259 -25.26 9.03 12.02
N ALA A 260 -24.97 8.11 12.95
CA ALA A 260 -25.14 6.67 12.75
C ALA A 260 -26.62 6.30 12.56
N ALA A 261 -27.55 6.98 13.25
CA ALA A 261 -28.99 6.82 13.00
C ALA A 261 -29.39 7.34 11.61
N ALA A 262 -28.87 8.49 11.18
CA ALA A 262 -29.11 9.05 9.85
C ALA A 262 -28.52 8.17 8.73
N SER A 263 -27.30 7.67 8.91
CA SER A 263 -26.63 6.74 7.99
C SER A 263 -27.35 5.39 7.92
N ARG A 264 -27.78 4.86 9.07
CA ARG A 264 -28.61 3.64 9.14
C ARG A 264 -29.95 3.84 8.44
N GLU A 265 -30.61 4.98 8.61
CA GLU A 265 -31.88 5.25 7.91
C GLU A 265 -31.67 5.44 6.40
N ALA A 266 -30.57 6.06 5.96
CA ALA A 266 -30.21 6.17 4.54
C ALA A 266 -29.91 4.79 3.91
N ALA A 267 -29.21 3.92 4.64
CA ALA A 267 -28.97 2.53 4.25
C ALA A 267 -30.28 1.75 4.15
N ARG A 268 -31.17 1.89 5.14
CA ARG A 268 -32.52 1.29 5.16
C ARG A 268 -33.38 1.80 4.01
N ALA A 269 -33.38 3.10 3.72
CA ALA A 269 -34.10 3.68 2.58
C ALA A 269 -33.58 3.13 1.24
N THR A 270 -32.27 2.96 1.11
CA THR A 270 -31.66 2.35 -0.09
C THR A 270 -32.02 0.87 -0.22
N MET A 271 -32.01 0.11 0.87
CA MET A 271 -32.48 -1.28 0.91
C MET A 271 -33.97 -1.41 0.55
N ARG A 272 -34.83 -0.54 1.10
CA ARG A 272 -36.25 -0.49 0.71
C ARG A 272 -36.39 -0.19 -0.79
N ARG A 273 -35.64 0.76 -1.34
CA ARG A 273 -35.68 1.06 -2.78
C ARG A 273 -35.22 -0.10 -3.66
N LEU A 274 -34.27 -0.91 -3.20
CA LEU A 274 -33.78 -2.07 -3.93
C LEU A 274 -34.73 -3.28 -3.82
N LEU A 275 -35.39 -3.46 -2.68
CA LEU A 275 -36.10 -4.70 -2.35
C LEU A 275 -37.63 -4.57 -2.35
N ALA A 276 -38.20 -3.39 -2.11
CA ALA A 276 -39.65 -3.18 -2.10
C ALA A 276 -40.21 -3.00 -3.52
N GLY A 277 -41.22 -3.79 -3.89
CA GLY A 277 -41.93 -3.66 -5.16
C GLY A 277 -43.29 -2.99 -4.99
N GLY A 278 -43.74 -2.28 -6.01
CA GLY A 278 -45.13 -1.80 -6.12
C GLY A 278 -46.03 -2.83 -6.79
N ALA A 279 -47.33 -2.81 -6.49
CA ALA A 279 -48.30 -3.73 -7.09
C ALA A 279 -48.40 -3.61 -8.63
N ASP A 280 -48.00 -2.45 -9.18
CA ASP A 280 -48.08 -2.11 -10.60
C ASP A 280 -46.71 -2.16 -11.32
N GLU A 281 -45.72 -2.87 -10.76
CA GLU A 281 -44.35 -2.86 -11.29
C GLU A 281 -44.16 -3.80 -12.51
N PRO A 282 -43.42 -3.38 -13.56
CA PRO A 282 -43.18 -4.22 -14.74
C PRO A 282 -42.47 -5.55 -14.39
N VAL A 283 -42.89 -6.64 -15.05
CA VAL A 283 -42.42 -8.02 -14.80
C VAL A 283 -40.89 -8.17 -14.78
N ALA A 284 -40.18 -7.49 -15.69
CA ALA A 284 -38.72 -7.53 -15.75
C ALA A 284 -38.05 -6.92 -14.51
N GLN A 285 -38.67 -5.89 -13.93
CA GLN A 285 -38.17 -5.19 -12.75
C GLN A 285 -38.49 -5.99 -11.47
N ALA A 286 -39.66 -6.65 -11.43
CA ALA A 286 -40.01 -7.61 -10.38
C ALA A 286 -39.04 -8.81 -10.32
N GLY A 287 -38.68 -9.38 -11.47
CA GLY A 287 -37.69 -10.46 -11.56
C GLY A 287 -36.31 -10.05 -11.05
N ARG A 288 -35.87 -8.84 -11.39
CA ARG A 288 -34.60 -8.29 -10.91
C ARG A 288 -34.58 -8.06 -9.40
N ARG A 289 -35.68 -7.58 -8.82
CA ARG A 289 -35.81 -7.41 -7.36
C ARG A 289 -35.79 -8.74 -6.62
N LEU A 290 -36.46 -9.77 -7.13
CA LEU A 290 -36.41 -11.12 -6.56
C LEU A 290 -34.97 -11.65 -6.53
N ALA A 291 -34.20 -11.42 -7.59
CA ALA A 291 -32.79 -11.77 -7.63
C ALA A 291 -31.96 -10.98 -6.58
N TYR A 292 -32.18 -9.68 -6.43
CA TYR A 292 -31.55 -8.89 -5.35
C TYR A 292 -31.94 -9.36 -3.94
N ARG A 293 -33.22 -9.70 -3.70
CA ARG A 293 -33.69 -10.28 -2.43
C ARG A 293 -32.97 -11.57 -2.10
N ALA A 294 -32.79 -12.46 -3.07
CA ALA A 294 -32.06 -13.72 -2.89
C ALA A 294 -30.59 -13.49 -2.50
N VAL A 295 -29.91 -12.54 -3.16
CA VAL A 295 -28.51 -12.20 -2.83
C VAL A 295 -28.41 -11.56 -1.45
N VAL A 296 -29.31 -10.65 -1.10
CA VAL A 296 -29.36 -10.05 0.25
C VAL A 296 -29.64 -11.10 1.33
N ALA A 297 -30.56 -12.04 1.08
CA ALA A 297 -30.85 -13.13 2.02
C ALA A 297 -29.62 -14.03 2.26
N ALA A 298 -28.85 -14.33 1.20
CA ALA A 298 -27.60 -15.06 1.29
C ALA A 298 -26.55 -14.30 2.12
N VAL A 299 -26.42 -12.98 1.92
CA VAL A 299 -25.55 -12.11 2.71
C VAL A 299 -25.97 -12.09 4.19
N CYS A 300 -27.27 -11.96 4.48
CA CYS A 300 -27.80 -12.00 5.83
C CYS A 300 -27.54 -13.37 6.49
N ALA A 301 -27.71 -14.48 5.75
CA ALA A 301 -27.41 -15.81 6.26
C ALA A 301 -25.96 -15.96 6.72
N VAL A 302 -24.99 -15.46 5.93
CA VAL A 302 -23.58 -15.42 6.34
C VAL A 302 -23.38 -14.54 7.58
N GLY A 303 -24.00 -13.36 7.61
CA GLY A 303 -23.93 -12.43 8.75
C GLY A 303 -24.50 -13.00 10.05
N SER A 304 -25.50 -13.88 9.97
CA SER A 304 -26.11 -14.58 11.11
C SER A 304 -25.45 -15.94 11.41
N GLY A 305 -24.29 -16.25 10.82
CA GLY A 305 -23.54 -17.48 11.06
C GLY A 305 -24.10 -18.74 10.39
N ARG A 306 -25.05 -18.59 9.46
CA ARG A 306 -25.59 -19.71 8.65
C ARG A 306 -24.77 -19.91 7.39
N ARG A 307 -24.67 -21.17 6.95
CA ARG A 307 -23.94 -21.54 5.73
C ARG A 307 -24.70 -21.05 4.49
N SER A 308 -24.07 -20.18 3.70
CA SER A 308 -24.58 -19.68 2.42
C SER A 308 -23.42 -19.18 1.55
N ASP A 309 -23.58 -19.18 0.23
CA ASP A 309 -22.64 -18.58 -0.72
C ASP A 309 -23.31 -17.43 -1.50
N PRO A 310 -23.14 -16.17 -1.07
CA PRO A 310 -23.74 -15.02 -1.76
C PRO A 310 -23.18 -14.77 -3.17
N LEU A 311 -21.95 -15.24 -3.46
CA LEU A 311 -21.32 -15.08 -4.77
C LEU A 311 -22.00 -16.03 -5.77
N GLU A 312 -22.12 -17.30 -5.41
CA GLU A 312 -22.83 -18.30 -6.22
C GLU A 312 -24.28 -17.89 -6.49
N VAL A 313 -24.98 -17.36 -5.48
CA VAL A 313 -26.36 -16.85 -5.64
C VAL A 313 -26.42 -15.65 -6.59
N ALA A 314 -25.44 -14.74 -6.54
CA ALA A 314 -25.39 -13.59 -7.44
C ALA A 314 -25.09 -14.01 -8.89
N GLU A 315 -24.21 -14.97 -9.10
CA GLU A 315 -23.92 -15.53 -10.42
C GLU A 315 -25.16 -16.21 -11.01
N ALA A 316 -25.80 -17.09 -10.23
CA ALA A 316 -26.96 -17.86 -10.67
C ALA A 316 -28.23 -17.03 -10.90
N LYS A 317 -28.50 -16.02 -10.06
CA LYS A 317 -29.76 -15.25 -10.11
C LYS A 317 -29.65 -13.97 -10.94
N LEU A 318 -28.46 -13.40 -11.09
CA LEU A 318 -28.25 -12.14 -11.84
C LEU A 318 -27.43 -12.34 -13.13
N GLY A 319 -26.95 -13.56 -13.41
CA GLY A 319 -26.17 -13.85 -14.62
C GLY A 319 -24.85 -13.08 -14.68
N LEU A 320 -24.28 -12.73 -13.53
CA LEU A 320 -23.07 -11.93 -13.45
C LEU A 320 -21.82 -12.81 -13.56
N ALA A 321 -20.79 -12.30 -14.24
CA ALA A 321 -19.47 -12.91 -14.19
C ALA A 321 -18.84 -12.77 -12.77
N PRO A 322 -17.86 -13.61 -12.39
CA PRO A 322 -17.37 -13.70 -11.01
C PRO A 322 -16.84 -12.40 -10.41
N ARG A 323 -16.08 -11.62 -11.20
CA ARG A 323 -15.54 -10.32 -10.76
C ARG A 323 -16.64 -9.28 -10.50
N PRO A 324 -17.60 -9.04 -11.41
CA PRO A 324 -18.79 -8.23 -11.14
C PRO A 324 -19.65 -8.72 -9.97
N ALA A 325 -19.89 -10.03 -9.85
CA ALA A 325 -20.65 -10.63 -8.76
C ALA A 325 -19.99 -10.32 -7.40
N GLY A 326 -18.67 -10.52 -7.29
CA GLY A 326 -17.93 -10.21 -6.07
C GLY A 326 -17.95 -8.72 -5.69
N ARG A 327 -17.94 -7.81 -6.67
CA ARG A 327 -18.12 -6.36 -6.39
C ARG A 327 -19.53 -6.05 -5.89
N LEU A 328 -20.55 -6.67 -6.47
CA LEU A 328 -21.93 -6.46 -6.04
C LEU A 328 -22.17 -6.99 -4.63
N VAL A 329 -21.74 -8.22 -4.35
CA VAL A 329 -21.86 -8.86 -3.03
C VAL A 329 -21.18 -8.02 -1.96
N ARG A 330 -19.95 -7.51 -2.20
CA ARG A 330 -19.28 -6.60 -1.25
C ARG A 330 -20.08 -5.34 -0.98
N ARG A 331 -20.65 -4.71 -2.02
CA ARG A 331 -21.48 -3.50 -1.85
C ARG A 331 -22.75 -3.79 -1.06
N LEU A 332 -23.41 -4.92 -1.32
CA LEU A 332 -24.60 -5.33 -0.59
C LEU A 332 -24.28 -5.73 0.86
N ALA A 333 -23.13 -6.36 1.11
CA ALA A 333 -22.67 -6.68 2.46
C ALA A 333 -22.44 -5.42 3.31
N VAL A 334 -21.80 -4.40 2.76
CA VAL A 334 -21.64 -3.08 3.42
C VAL A 334 -23.01 -2.47 3.72
N LEU A 335 -23.95 -2.55 2.78
CA LEU A 335 -25.29 -1.98 2.94
C LEU A 335 -26.13 -2.73 3.99
N VAL A 336 -26.05 -4.07 4.03
CA VAL A 336 -26.70 -4.92 5.04
C VAL A 336 -26.12 -4.65 6.42
N ALA A 337 -24.79 -4.54 6.54
CA ALA A 337 -24.14 -4.21 7.80
C ALA A 337 -24.57 -2.83 8.32
N ALA A 338 -24.64 -1.82 7.44
CA ALA A 338 -25.09 -0.47 7.79
C ALA A 338 -26.57 -0.40 8.19
N ALA A 339 -27.44 -1.17 7.53
CA ALA A 339 -28.89 -1.20 7.81
C ALA A 339 -29.26 -2.05 9.04
N GLY A 340 -28.40 -3.02 9.39
CA GLY A 340 -28.60 -4.06 10.40
C GLY A 340 -29.03 -5.40 9.77
N VAL A 341 -28.35 -6.48 10.15
CA VAL A 341 -28.57 -7.84 9.60
C VAL A 341 -30.00 -8.32 9.87
N ASP A 342 -30.46 -8.25 11.12
CA ASP A 342 -31.82 -8.69 11.52
C ASP A 342 -32.95 -7.84 10.91
N TRP A 343 -32.65 -6.57 10.59
CA TRP A 343 -33.60 -5.70 9.91
C TRP A 343 -33.68 -6.04 8.41
N SER A 344 -32.53 -6.29 7.79
CA SER A 344 -32.42 -6.65 6.38
C SER A 344 -33.02 -8.03 6.10
N GLU A 345 -32.86 -8.98 7.02
CA GLU A 345 -33.45 -10.31 6.94
C GLU A 345 -34.99 -10.26 6.87
N ARG A 346 -35.63 -9.44 7.71
CA ARG A 346 -37.10 -9.25 7.69
C ARG A 346 -37.62 -8.75 6.34
N LEU A 347 -36.89 -7.85 5.67
CA LEU A 347 -37.26 -7.35 4.34
C LEU A 347 -37.15 -8.38 3.22
N THR A 348 -36.37 -9.46 3.43
CA THR A 348 -36.28 -10.55 2.45
C THR A 348 -37.39 -11.57 2.59
N VAL A 349 -38.13 -11.55 3.71
CA VAL A 349 -39.20 -12.50 4.05
C VAL A 349 -40.61 -11.93 3.73
N GLU A 350 -40.81 -10.61 3.74
CA GLU A 350 -42.13 -10.01 3.49
C GLU A 350 -42.51 -9.86 1.99
N PRO A 351 -43.67 -10.39 1.54
CA PRO A 351 -44.29 -9.97 0.29
C PRO A 351 -44.91 -8.56 0.45
N PRO A 352 -44.94 -7.72 -0.61
CA PRO A 352 -45.54 -6.39 -0.52
C PRO A 352 -47.03 -6.52 -0.20
N THR A 353 -47.44 -6.09 1.00
CA THR A 353 -48.86 -5.93 1.34
C THR A 353 -49.45 -4.84 0.46
N GLY A 354 -50.22 -5.26 -0.55
CA GLY A 354 -50.98 -4.40 -1.42
C GLY A 354 -51.95 -3.53 -0.62
N GLY A 355 -51.92 -2.23 -0.89
CA GLY A 355 -52.90 -1.28 -0.37
C GLY A 355 -54.31 -1.69 -0.77
N SER A 356 -55.19 -1.73 0.23
CA SER A 356 -56.62 -1.96 0.06
C SER A 356 -57.26 -0.82 -0.75
N PRO A 357 -57.89 -1.06 -1.91
CA PRO A 357 -58.65 -0.02 -2.59
C PRO A 357 -59.98 0.16 -1.86
N ARG A 358 -60.20 1.39 -1.36
CA ARG A 358 -61.49 1.92 -0.94
C ARG A 358 -62.56 1.53 -1.98
N ARG A 359 -63.44 0.59 -1.62
CA ARG A 359 -64.63 0.29 -2.40
C ARG A 359 -65.73 1.29 -2.03
N ALA A 360 -66.08 2.13 -2.99
CA ALA A 360 -67.21 3.05 -2.92
C ALA A 360 -68.51 2.26 -2.68
N GLY A 361 -69.15 2.51 -1.54
CA GLY A 361 -70.51 2.07 -1.25
C GLY A 361 -71.51 2.98 -1.98
N ARG A 362 -72.12 2.44 -3.04
CA ARG A 362 -73.29 2.99 -3.72
C ARG A 362 -74.47 3.17 -2.74
N ARG A 363 -75.20 4.27 -2.92
CA ARG A 363 -76.53 4.54 -2.34
C ARG A 363 -77.54 3.44 -2.71
N PRO A 364 -78.55 3.16 -1.85
CA PRO A 364 -79.69 2.33 -2.20
C PRO A 364 -80.72 3.17 -2.97
N GLY A 365 -81.35 2.56 -3.97
CA GLY A 365 -82.41 3.17 -4.77
C GLY A 365 -83.45 2.13 -5.15
N ARG A 366 -84.55 2.16 -4.37
CA ARG A 366 -85.89 1.60 -4.59
C ARG A 366 -86.10 0.10 -4.41
#